data_AF-A0A954K4P8-F1
#
_entry.id   AF-A0A954K4P8-F1
#
_cell.length_a   1.000
_cell.length_b   1.000
_cell.length_c   1.000
_cell.angle_alpha   90.00
_cell.angle_beta   90.00
_cell.angle_gamma   90.00
#
_symmetry.space_group_name_H-M   'P 1'
#
loop_
_entity.id
_entity.type
_entity.pdbx_description
1 polymer ?
#
loop_
_entity_poly.entity_id
_entity_poly.type
_entity_poly.pdbx_seq_one_letter_code
_entity_poly.pdbx_strand_id
1 'polypeptide(L)'
;MSGISSGVGLATGLNITEIVDAIIGVQRNALVRLSNRASVFEATEGGIKTLEANLLTLNSAVQKLNQKSTFETLKATSSDTSQFSVAANSTATAATYQLQGLRKSSNHQVISNGFADADTTPIGTATTITLSNGGKLDEPKLLEEL
;
A
#
# COMPACT_ATOMS: atom_id res chain seq x y z
N MET A 1 9.34 -72.49 28.34
CA MET A 1 9.25 -71.14 27.75
C MET A 1 10.60 -70.46 27.94
N SER A 2 11.48 -70.57 26.95
CA SER A 2 12.80 -69.91 26.98
C SER A 2 12.67 -68.56 26.29
N GLY A 3 12.63 -67.49 27.08
CA GLY A 3 12.57 -66.12 26.58
C GLY A 3 13.97 -65.65 26.22
N ILE A 4 14.26 -65.53 24.94
CA ILE A 4 15.49 -64.93 24.44
C ILE A 4 15.37 -63.41 24.66
N SER A 5 15.96 -62.89 25.73
CA SER A 5 16.07 -61.44 25.93
C SER A 5 17.19 -60.91 25.04
N SER A 6 16.82 -60.24 23.95
CA SER A 6 17.74 -59.75 22.90
C SER A 6 18.68 -58.61 23.32
N GLY A 7 18.73 -58.26 24.62
CA GLY A 7 19.51 -57.11 25.14
C GLY A 7 20.81 -57.45 25.87
N VAL A 8 21.07 -58.72 26.20
CA VAL A 8 22.26 -59.11 26.98
C VAL A 8 23.04 -60.15 26.18
N GLY A 9 24.29 -59.85 25.84
CA GLY A 9 25.12 -60.74 25.02
C GLY A 9 25.17 -62.16 25.60
N LEU A 10 24.84 -63.16 24.78
CA LEU A 10 24.59 -64.58 25.14
C LEU A 10 25.76 -65.30 25.87
N ALA A 11 26.88 -64.63 26.14
CA ALA A 11 28.05 -65.20 26.83
C ALA A 11 28.78 -64.27 27.82
N THR A 12 28.49 -62.96 27.87
CA THR A 12 29.38 -61.98 28.52
C THR A 12 28.73 -61.07 29.57
N GLY A 13 27.41 -61.08 29.72
CA GLY A 13 26.71 -60.19 30.66
C GLY A 13 26.78 -58.70 30.28
N LEU A 14 27.26 -58.37 29.07
CA LEU A 14 27.35 -57.01 28.56
C LEU A 14 25.97 -56.53 28.09
N ASN A 15 25.54 -55.38 28.63
CA ASN A 15 24.34 -54.67 28.21
C ASN A 15 24.63 -53.92 26.90
N ILE A 16 24.42 -54.59 25.78
CA ILE A 16 24.72 -54.06 24.45
C ILE A 16 23.83 -52.86 24.12
N THR A 17 22.60 -52.83 24.65
CA THR A 17 21.67 -51.71 24.51
C THR A 17 22.25 -50.43 25.11
N GLU A 18 22.78 -50.49 26.34
CA GLU A 18 23.41 -49.33 26.99
C GLU A 18 24.65 -48.81 26.24
N ILE A 19 25.45 -49.70 25.65
CA ILE A 19 26.63 -49.31 24.86
C ILE A 19 26.21 -48.62 23.56
N VAL A 20 25.21 -49.17 22.85
CA VAL A 20 24.68 -48.57 21.63
C VAL A 20 24.04 -47.22 21.93
N ASP A 21 23.27 -47.12 23.01
CA ASP A 21 22.66 -45.85 23.46
C ASP A 21 23.73 -44.82 23.85
N ALA A 22 24.83 -45.24 24.49
CA ALA A 22 25.95 -44.36 24.81
C ALA A 22 26.64 -43.82 23.54
N ILE A 23 26.87 -44.68 22.53
CA ILE A 23 27.49 -44.27 21.25
C ILE A 23 26.55 -43.31 20.48
N ILE A 24 25.26 -43.63 20.40
CA ILE A 24 24.25 -42.76 19.77
C ILE A 24 24.14 -41.43 20.53
N GLY A 25 24.19 -41.45 21.86
CA GLY A 25 24.21 -40.25 22.71
C GLY A 25 25.39 -39.33 22.39
N VAL A 26 26.59 -39.89 22.23
CA VAL A 26 27.79 -39.12 21.83
C VAL A 26 27.64 -38.54 20.43
N GLN A 27 27.07 -39.28 19.48
CA GLN A 27 26.81 -38.78 18.12
C GLN A 27 25.76 -37.65 18.11
N ARG A 28 24.72 -37.74 18.95
CA ARG A 28 23.69 -36.68 19.12
C ARG A 28 24.28 -35.37 19.63
N ASN A 29 25.36 -35.38 20.41
CA ASN A 29 26.02 -34.15 20.86
C ASN A 29 26.49 -33.27 19.70
N ALA A 30 26.91 -33.85 18.58
CA ALA A 30 27.29 -33.08 17.40
C ALA A 30 26.08 -32.35 16.77
N LEU A 31 24.93 -33.01 16.71
CA LEU A 31 23.68 -32.42 16.24
C LEU A 31 23.21 -31.29 17.16
N VAL A 32 23.29 -31.47 18.47
CA VAL A 32 22.94 -30.43 19.45
C VAL A 32 23.84 -29.20 19.29
N ARG A 33 25.15 -29.39 19.11
CA ARG A 33 26.09 -28.27 18.85
C ARG A 33 25.75 -27.52 17.56
N LEU A 34 25.40 -28.22 16.49
CA LEU A 34 25.02 -27.61 15.22
C LEU A 34 23.69 -26.85 15.34
N SER A 35 22.69 -27.45 15.99
CA SER A 35 21.40 -26.81 16.26
C SER A 35 21.54 -25.53 17.09
N ASN A 36 22.36 -25.57 18.15
CA ASN A 36 22.65 -24.39 18.96
C ASN A 36 23.33 -23.29 18.13
N ARG A 37 24.25 -23.65 17.23
CA ARG A 37 24.92 -22.69 16.35
C ARG A 37 23.95 -22.09 15.33
N ALA A 38 23.04 -22.89 14.77
CA ALA A 38 21.97 -22.41 13.89
C ALA A 38 21.07 -21.41 14.62
N SER A 39 20.64 -21.73 15.84
CA SER A 39 19.81 -20.82 16.66
C SER A 39 20.50 -19.49 16.96
N VAL A 40 21.82 -19.49 17.24
CA VAL A 40 22.60 -18.25 17.42
C VAL A 40 22.65 -17.42 16.13
N PHE A 41 22.82 -18.05 14.98
CA PHE A 41 22.79 -17.34 13.70
C PHE A 41 21.40 -16.78 13.38
N GLU A 42 20.33 -17.52 13.62
CA GLU A 42 18.95 -17.05 13.46
C GLU A 42 18.66 -15.85 14.37
N ALA A 43 19.09 -15.89 15.63
CA ALA A 43 18.95 -14.76 16.55
C ALA A 43 19.73 -13.53 16.06
N THR A 44 20.94 -13.74 15.53
CA THR A 44 21.78 -12.65 14.97
C THR A 44 21.13 -12.05 13.73
N GLU A 45 20.61 -12.88 12.82
CA GLU A 45 19.88 -12.45 11.63
C GLU A 45 18.63 -11.65 12.01
N GLY A 46 17.87 -12.10 13.01
CA GLY A 46 16.72 -11.37 13.55
C GLY A 46 17.08 -9.99 14.10
N GLY A 47 18.21 -9.89 14.82
CA GLY A 47 18.76 -8.63 15.29
C GLY A 47 19.15 -7.68 14.16
N ILE A 48 19.83 -8.20 13.13
CA ILE A 48 20.22 -7.42 11.94
C ILE A 48 18.99 -6.92 11.18
N LYS A 49 17.97 -7.77 10.96
CA LYS A 49 16.72 -7.36 10.30
C LYS A 49 15.99 -6.26 11.05
N THR A 50 16.01 -6.32 12.38
CA THR A 50 15.42 -5.28 13.22
C THR A 50 16.17 -3.96 13.07
N LEU A 51 17.50 -3.99 13.06
CA LEU A 51 18.32 -2.81 12.81
C LEU A 51 18.07 -2.23 11.42
N GLU A 52 17.99 -3.07 10.39
CA GLU A 52 17.69 -2.67 9.02
C GLU A 52 16.33 -1.97 8.93
N ALA A 53 15.29 -2.54 9.53
CA ALA A 53 13.96 -1.95 9.57
C ALA A 53 13.95 -0.57 10.26
N ASN A 54 14.67 -0.43 11.37
CA ASN A 54 14.81 0.84 12.08
C ASN A 54 15.56 1.88 11.23
N LEU A 55 16.63 1.49 10.55
CA LEU A 55 17.37 2.38 9.65
C LEU A 55 16.54 2.81 8.44
N LEU A 56 15.76 1.90 7.86
CA LEU A 56 14.85 2.24 6.75
C LEU A 56 13.79 3.26 7.19
N THR A 57 13.24 3.07 8.40
CA THR A 57 12.28 4.00 8.99
C THR A 57 12.91 5.38 9.22
N LEU A 58 14.11 5.42 9.80
CA LEU A 58 14.86 6.66 10.01
C LEU A 58 15.18 7.36 8.69
N ASN A 59 15.70 6.63 7.70
CA ASN A 59 16.01 7.19 6.38
C ASN A 59 14.76 7.78 5.72
N SER A 60 13.62 7.10 5.82
CA SER A 60 12.34 7.61 5.31
C SER A 60 11.90 8.90 6.00
N ALA A 61 12.10 9.00 7.33
CA ALA A 61 11.80 10.22 8.08
C ALA A 61 12.74 11.38 7.67
N VAL A 62 14.04 11.12 7.54
CA VAL A 62 15.02 12.11 7.09
C VAL A 62 14.73 12.58 5.67
N GLN A 63 14.37 11.68 4.75
CA GLN A 63 13.98 12.05 3.39
C GLN A 63 12.73 12.94 3.35
N LYS A 64 11.76 12.73 4.25
CA LYS A 64 10.62 13.65 4.39
C LYS A 64 11.05 15.01 4.91
N LEU A 65 11.91 15.05 5.92
CA LEU A 65 12.44 16.31 6.48
C LEU A 65 13.38 17.05 5.52
N ASN A 66 14.00 16.37 4.56
CA ASN A 66 14.85 17.01 3.56
C ASN A 66 14.04 17.68 2.43
N GLN A 67 12.71 17.49 2.38
CA GLN A 67 11.86 18.12 1.38
C GLN A 67 11.44 19.51 1.85
N LYS A 68 11.70 20.51 1.01
CA LYS A 68 11.27 21.90 1.27
C LYS A 68 9.75 22.03 1.45
N SER A 69 8.97 21.26 0.70
CA SER A 69 7.51 21.20 0.80
C SER A 69 6.99 20.81 2.19
N THR A 70 7.75 20.03 2.96
CA THR A 70 7.39 19.67 4.34
C THR A 70 7.26 20.91 5.23
N PHE A 71 8.05 21.95 4.98
CA PHE A 71 8.03 23.19 5.76
C PHE A 71 7.17 24.29 5.13
N GLU A 72 6.83 24.16 3.84
CA GLU A 72 5.99 25.10 3.10
C GLU A 72 4.53 24.63 3.01
N THR A 73 4.10 23.77 3.95
CA THR A 73 2.73 23.26 3.97
C THR A 73 1.78 24.37 4.39
N LEU A 74 0.85 24.72 3.49
CA LEU A 74 -0.18 25.72 3.73
C LEU A 74 -1.52 25.04 4.03
N LYS A 75 -2.25 25.56 5.02
CA LYS A 75 -3.61 25.11 5.33
C LYS A 75 -4.62 26.08 4.73
N ALA A 76 -5.43 25.60 3.79
CA ALA A 76 -6.59 26.34 3.32
C ALA A 76 -7.79 26.08 4.26
N THR A 77 -8.54 27.13 4.58
CA THR A 77 -9.78 27.05 5.33
C THR A 77 -10.89 27.75 4.55
N SER A 78 -12.03 27.09 4.37
CA SER A 78 -13.23 27.67 3.76
C SER A 78 -14.22 28.08 4.84
N SER A 79 -14.84 29.25 4.69
CA SER A 79 -15.94 29.68 5.56
C SER A 79 -17.25 28.93 5.29
N ASP A 80 -17.43 28.42 4.08
CA ASP A 80 -18.59 27.62 3.68
C ASP A 80 -18.16 26.43 2.82
N THR A 81 -17.96 25.28 3.47
CA THR A 81 -17.56 24.03 2.80
C THR A 81 -18.67 23.39 1.97
N SER A 82 -19.93 23.85 2.12
CA SER A 82 -21.05 23.36 1.30
C SER A 82 -21.02 23.95 -0.11
N GLN A 83 -20.46 25.16 -0.24
CA GLN A 83 -20.30 25.83 -1.53
C GLN A 83 -18.92 25.58 -2.15
N PHE A 84 -17.84 25.73 -1.36
CA PHE A 84 -16.47 25.60 -1.86
C PHE A 84 -15.59 24.77 -0.93
N SER A 85 -14.97 23.74 -1.51
CA SER A 85 -13.82 23.07 -0.92
C SER A 85 -12.55 23.65 -1.54
N VAL A 86 -11.61 24.05 -0.68
CA VAL A 86 -10.33 24.65 -1.09
C VAL A 86 -9.19 23.86 -0.51
N ALA A 87 -8.16 23.63 -1.32
CA ALA A 87 -6.90 23.02 -0.93
C ALA A 87 -5.75 23.95 -1.31
N ALA A 88 -4.76 24.08 -0.45
CA ALA A 88 -3.53 24.81 -0.73
C ALA A 88 -2.41 23.83 -1.07
N ASN A 89 -1.54 24.23 -1.99
CA ASN A 89 -0.30 23.52 -2.31
C ASN A 89 0.91 24.36 -1.86
N SER A 90 2.12 23.83 -2.01
CA SER A 90 3.36 24.49 -1.58
C SER A 90 3.69 25.76 -2.38
N THR A 91 3.01 26.03 -3.50
CA THR A 91 3.19 27.26 -4.30
C THR A 91 2.07 28.27 -4.07
N ALA A 92 1.11 27.98 -3.18
CA ALA A 92 0.02 28.89 -2.88
C ALA A 92 0.54 30.11 -2.12
N THR A 93 -0.06 31.28 -2.36
CA THR A 93 0.27 32.49 -1.59
C THR A 93 -0.64 32.57 -0.38
N ALA A 94 -0.05 32.70 0.82
CA ALA A 94 -0.77 32.86 2.07
C ALA A 94 -1.50 34.21 2.09
N ALA A 95 -2.81 34.18 1.86
CA ALA A 95 -3.68 35.34 1.87
C ALA A 95 -5.14 34.93 2.13
N THR A 96 -5.99 35.91 2.43
CA THR A 96 -7.44 35.74 2.48
C THR A 96 -8.03 36.10 1.12
N TYR A 97 -8.78 35.17 0.52
CA TYR A 97 -9.45 35.37 -0.75
C TYR A 97 -10.96 35.43 -0.54
N GLN A 98 -11.62 36.40 -1.16
CA GLN A 98 -13.08 36.48 -1.21
C GLN A 98 -13.55 35.90 -2.54
N LEU A 99 -14.42 34.89 -2.47
CA LEU A 99 -14.94 34.18 -3.64
C LEU A 99 -16.47 34.21 -3.58
N GLN A 100 -17.11 34.58 -4.69
CA GLN A 100 -18.55 34.51 -4.86
C GLN A 100 -18.88 33.51 -5.96
N GLY A 101 -19.64 32.46 -5.63
CA GLY A 101 -20.18 31.54 -6.63
C GLY A 101 -21.27 32.22 -7.44
N LEU A 102 -21.07 32.33 -8.74
CA LEU A 102 -22.06 32.91 -9.66
C LEU A 102 -22.95 31.83 -10.30
N ARG A 103 -22.31 30.78 -10.82
CA ARG A 103 -22.99 29.67 -11.50
C ARG A 103 -22.15 28.41 -11.40
N LYS A 104 -22.80 27.25 -11.23
CA LYS A 104 -22.15 25.95 -11.29
C LYS A 104 -21.91 25.54 -12.74
N SER A 105 -20.77 24.91 -13.01
CA SER A 105 -20.56 24.25 -14.30
C SER A 105 -21.62 23.16 -14.50
N SER A 106 -22.11 23.05 -15.72
CA SER A 106 -23.10 22.05 -16.12
C SER A 106 -22.65 21.38 -17.41
N ASN A 107 -23.00 20.10 -17.56
CA ASN A 107 -22.73 19.36 -18.78
C ASN A 107 -23.75 19.76 -19.85
N HIS A 108 -23.28 19.90 -21.10
CA HIS A 108 -24.19 20.07 -22.23
C HIS A 108 -24.85 18.73 -22.55
N GLN A 109 -26.18 18.70 -22.56
CA GLN A 109 -26.97 17.52 -22.92
C GLN A 109 -27.98 17.93 -23.99
N VAL A 110 -28.01 17.18 -25.09
CA VAL A 110 -29.01 17.30 -26.14
C VAL A 110 -29.79 16.01 -26.15
N ILE A 111 -31.10 16.10 -25.92
CA ILE A 111 -32.01 14.97 -25.94
C ILE A 111 -32.87 15.11 -27.19
N SER A 112 -33.04 14.02 -27.96
CA SER A 112 -33.92 14.04 -29.12
C SER A 112 -35.38 14.22 -28.68
N ASN A 113 -36.21 14.79 -29.54
CA ASN A 113 -37.65 14.97 -29.26
C ASN A 113 -38.46 13.66 -29.29
N GLY A 114 -37.78 12.51 -29.30
CA GLY A 114 -38.38 11.19 -29.48
C GLY A 114 -38.55 10.82 -30.96
N PHE A 115 -38.55 9.53 -31.21
CA PHE A 115 -38.78 8.93 -32.53
C PHE A 115 -39.88 7.88 -32.42
N ALA A 116 -40.47 7.49 -33.56
CA ALA A 116 -41.65 6.62 -33.59
C ALA A 116 -41.40 5.24 -32.94
N ASP A 117 -40.17 4.76 -33.04
CA ASP A 117 -39.70 3.50 -32.46
C ASP A 117 -38.18 3.55 -32.28
N ALA A 118 -37.62 2.49 -31.69
CA ALA A 118 -36.21 2.45 -31.31
C ALA A 118 -35.26 2.04 -32.45
N ASP A 119 -35.74 1.29 -33.44
CA ASP A 119 -34.88 0.49 -34.33
C ASP A 119 -35.43 0.20 -35.74
N THR A 120 -36.72 0.38 -36.02
CA THR A 120 -37.35 -0.03 -37.28
C THR A 120 -37.57 1.11 -38.27
N THR A 121 -37.90 2.32 -37.82
CA THR A 121 -38.16 3.46 -38.71
C THR A 121 -36.87 4.23 -39.01
N PRO A 122 -36.41 4.30 -40.27
CA PRO A 122 -35.23 5.09 -40.64
C PRO A 122 -35.43 6.60 -40.42
N ILE A 123 -34.41 7.28 -39.93
CA ILE A 123 -34.48 8.71 -39.55
C ILE A 123 -33.54 9.53 -40.42
N GLY A 124 -34.11 10.33 -41.31
CA GLY A 124 -33.36 11.21 -42.23
C GLY A 124 -32.68 10.47 -43.38
N THR A 125 -32.21 11.22 -44.37
CA THR A 125 -31.46 10.73 -45.54
C THR A 125 -29.99 11.13 -45.53
N ALA A 126 -29.56 11.91 -44.55
CA ALA A 126 -28.19 12.37 -44.40
C ALA A 126 -27.31 11.26 -43.79
N THR A 127 -26.15 11.00 -44.39
CA THR A 127 -25.22 9.94 -43.97
C THR A 127 -24.09 10.42 -43.08
N THR A 128 -23.99 11.73 -42.83
CA THR A 128 -22.89 12.33 -42.07
C THR A 128 -23.42 13.07 -40.85
N ILE A 129 -22.89 12.71 -39.68
CA ILE A 129 -23.11 13.42 -38.42
C ILE A 129 -21.79 14.07 -38.03
N THR A 130 -21.77 15.40 -37.89
CA THR A 130 -20.59 16.12 -37.39
C THR A 130 -20.84 16.54 -35.95
N LEU A 131 -20.05 15.97 -35.05
CA LEU A 131 -20.00 16.39 -33.65
C LEU A 131 -18.81 17.36 -33.51
N SER A 132 -19.08 18.58 -33.06
CA SER A 132 -18.03 19.55 -32.75
C SER A 132 -17.90 19.73 -31.25
N ASN A 133 -16.68 19.71 -30.74
CA ASN A 133 -16.42 19.91 -29.32
C ASN A 133 -16.22 21.40 -29.08
N GLY A 134 -17.29 22.07 -28.63
CA GLY A 134 -17.24 23.45 -28.16
C GLY A 134 -17.69 23.51 -26.70
N GLY A 135 -16.79 23.92 -25.81
CA GLY A 135 -17.10 24.26 -24.42
C GLY A 135 -16.71 25.71 -24.15
N LYS A 136 -17.61 26.49 -23.55
CA LYS A 136 -17.29 27.85 -23.09
C LYS A 136 -17.05 27.81 -21.58
N LEU A 137 -15.86 28.21 -21.15
CA LEU A 137 -15.60 28.58 -19.76
C LEU A 137 -15.82 30.08 -19.65
N ASP A 138 -16.61 30.54 -18.68
CA ASP A 138 -16.70 31.97 -18.40
C ASP A 138 -15.37 32.43 -17.79
N GLU A 139 -14.85 33.56 -18.26
CA GLU A 139 -13.63 34.14 -17.71
C GLU A 139 -13.87 34.59 -16.26
N PRO A 140 -12.89 34.38 -15.36
CA PRO A 140 -13.01 34.84 -13.99
C PRO A 140 -13.09 36.38 -13.99
N LYS A 141 -14.16 36.92 -13.43
CA LYS A 141 -14.31 38.36 -13.18
C LYS A 141 -13.82 38.72 -11.78
N LEU A 142 -13.22 39.89 -11.65
CA LEU A 142 -12.93 40.47 -10.34
C LEU A 142 -14.25 40.74 -9.61
N LEU A 143 -14.24 40.61 -8.29
CA LEU A 143 -15.42 40.86 -7.46
C LEU A 143 -15.92 42.31 -7.59
N GLU A 144 -15.01 43.23 -7.91
CA GLU A 144 -15.27 44.65 -8.13
C GLU A 144 -15.98 44.93 -9.47
N GLU A 145 -16.00 43.96 -10.39
CA GLU A 145 -16.58 44.05 -11.74
C GLU A 145 -17.93 43.31 -11.89
N LEU A 146 -18.48 42.84 -10.77
CA LEU A 146 -19.79 42.19 -10.65
C LEU A 146 -20.86 43.17 -10.15
#